data_AF-A0A6A2VHN8-F1
#
_entry.id   AF-A0A6A2VHN8-F1
#
_cell.length_a   1.000
_cell.length_b   1.000
_cell.length_c   1.000
_cell.angle_alpha   90.00
_cell.angle_beta   90.00
_cell.angle_gamma   90.00
#
_symmetry.space_group_name_H-M   'P 1'
#
loop_
_entity.id
_entity.type
_entity.pdbx_description
1 polymer ?
#
loop_
_entity_poly.entity_id
_entity_poly.type
_entity_poly.pdbx_seq_one_letter_code
_entity_poly.pdbx_strand_id
1 'polypeptide(L)'
;MNTTLTKLTAAVAVFAMSVGLAACGESSADKGHVRYMNNKPEIVNQLKTLAASYTKQTGVQVDIQTAASGTYDTTMASEMSKSDAPTMFNISGYDQFAKYQRYAEPLQTSKAYSLLSKDGRAYAYKDGSNVYTLPYAAE
;
A
#
# COMPACT_ATOMS: atom_id res chain seq x y z
N MET A 1 42.01 -49.92 -33.93
CA MET A 1 43.23 -49.08 -33.86
C MET A 1 42.92 -47.85 -34.69
N ASN A 2 42.98 -46.59 -34.28
CA ASN A 2 43.50 -45.81 -33.14
C ASN A 2 42.88 -44.40 -33.41
N THR A 3 42.53 -43.48 -32.52
CA THR A 3 42.68 -43.27 -31.08
C THR A 3 41.92 -41.98 -30.74
N THR A 4 41.62 -41.79 -29.44
CA THR A 4 41.58 -40.51 -28.69
C THR A 4 40.44 -39.51 -28.95
N LEU A 5 39.54 -39.30 -27.96
CA LEU A 5 39.63 -38.28 -26.89
C LEU A 5 39.60 -36.85 -27.47
N THR A 6 38.61 -35.98 -27.23
CA THR A 6 38.25 -35.41 -25.92
C THR A 6 37.06 -34.46 -26.06
N LYS A 7 36.10 -34.58 -25.13
CA LYS A 7 35.18 -33.58 -24.56
C LYS A 7 35.23 -32.16 -25.14
N LEU A 8 34.08 -31.64 -25.54
CA LEU A 8 33.67 -30.28 -25.17
C LEU A 8 32.16 -30.24 -24.96
N THR A 9 31.83 -29.88 -23.73
CA THR A 9 30.53 -29.90 -23.08
C THR A 9 29.92 -28.50 -23.10
N ALA A 10 28.59 -28.43 -23.12
CA ALA A 10 27.74 -27.32 -22.70
C ALA A 10 27.68 -26.09 -23.65
N ALA A 11 26.53 -25.46 -23.89
CA ALA A 11 25.39 -25.30 -23.00
C ALA A 11 24.04 -25.26 -23.74
N VAL A 12 23.09 -26.06 -23.28
CA VAL A 12 21.65 -25.80 -23.46
C VAL A 12 21.08 -25.67 -22.05
N ALA A 13 20.95 -24.44 -21.57
CA ALA A 13 20.20 -24.14 -20.36
C ALA A 13 18.80 -23.68 -20.78
N VAL A 14 17.88 -24.64 -20.97
CA VAL A 14 16.45 -24.35 -20.98
C VAL A 14 16.03 -24.20 -19.53
N PHE A 15 15.95 -22.96 -19.04
CA PHE A 15 15.31 -22.68 -17.77
C PHE A 15 13.80 -22.59 -17.99
N ALA A 16 13.14 -23.75 -17.97
CA ALA A 16 11.70 -23.81 -17.76
C ALA A 16 11.43 -23.52 -16.27
N MET A 17 11.25 -22.25 -15.90
CA MET A 17 10.69 -21.92 -14.59
C MET A 17 9.16 -22.05 -14.65
N SER A 18 8.69 -23.27 -14.48
CA SER A 18 7.39 -23.54 -13.90
C SER A 18 7.47 -23.23 -12.40
N VAL A 19 7.05 -22.03 -11.99
CA VAL A 19 6.59 -21.78 -10.62
C VAL A 19 5.15 -21.36 -10.75
N GLY A 20 4.27 -22.25 -10.28
CA GLY A 20 2.83 -22.06 -10.27
C GLY A 20 2.48 -20.78 -9.53
N LEU A 21 1.92 -19.82 -10.27
CA LEU A 21 1.10 -18.80 -9.67
C LEU A 21 -0.15 -19.53 -9.18
N ALA A 22 -0.20 -19.73 -7.87
CA ALA A 22 -1.34 -20.30 -7.18
C ALA A 22 -2.60 -19.63 -7.72
N ALA A 23 -3.45 -20.45 -8.36
CA ALA A 23 -4.84 -20.17 -8.59
C ALA A 23 -5.48 -19.90 -7.23
N CYS A 24 -5.59 -18.63 -6.85
CA CYS A 24 -6.51 -18.24 -5.80
C CYS A 24 -7.90 -18.34 -6.40
N GLY A 25 -8.71 -19.23 -5.82
CA GLY A 25 -9.94 -19.75 -6.38
C GLY A 25 -10.92 -18.70 -6.86
N GLU A 26 -11.60 -19.11 -7.91
CA GLU A 26 -12.84 -18.57 -8.45
C GLU A 26 -13.95 -18.64 -7.38
N SER A 27 -13.94 -17.67 -6.48
CA SER A 27 -15.03 -17.33 -5.57
C SER A 27 -15.26 -15.85 -5.81
N SER A 28 -16.44 -15.46 -6.31
CA SER A 28 -16.83 -14.06 -6.64
C SER A 28 -15.90 -13.05 -5.99
N ALA A 29 -14.88 -12.59 -6.73
CA ALA A 29 -13.74 -11.89 -6.15
C ALA A 29 -14.26 -10.67 -5.39
N ASP A 30 -14.16 -10.72 -4.06
CA ASP A 30 -14.41 -9.55 -3.23
C ASP A 30 -13.51 -8.45 -3.79
N LYS A 31 -14.13 -7.34 -4.20
CA LYS A 31 -13.41 -6.26 -4.90
C LYS A 31 -12.40 -5.55 -3.98
N GLY A 32 -12.26 -6.02 -2.75
CA GLY A 32 -11.49 -5.39 -1.70
C GLY A 32 -12.33 -4.37 -0.97
N HIS A 33 -11.85 -4.02 0.21
CA HIS A 33 -12.47 -3.05 1.08
C HIS A 33 -11.38 -2.15 1.66
N VAL A 34 -11.48 -0.85 1.40
CA VAL A 34 -10.60 0.16 2.01
C VAL A 34 -11.18 0.57 3.35
N ARG A 35 -10.42 0.38 4.43
CA ARG A 35 -10.74 0.89 5.77
C ARG A 35 -9.78 2.04 6.07
N TYR A 36 -10.29 3.27 5.99
CA TYR A 36 -9.50 4.48 6.11
C TYR A 36 -9.61 5.10 7.50
N MET A 37 -8.50 5.10 8.24
CA MET A 37 -8.36 5.75 9.54
C MET A 37 -7.90 7.22 9.39
N ASN A 38 -8.87 8.13 9.39
CA ASN A 38 -8.70 9.56 9.17
C ASN A 38 -8.46 10.33 10.49
N ASN A 39 -7.55 11.31 10.47
CA ASN A 39 -7.32 12.22 11.59
C ASN A 39 -7.81 13.66 11.37
N LYS A 40 -8.37 13.95 10.18
CA LYS A 40 -8.87 15.28 9.80
C LYS A 40 -10.41 15.33 9.83
N PRO A 41 -11.05 15.53 10.99
CA PRO A 41 -12.51 15.63 11.09
C PRO A 41 -13.09 16.79 10.26
N GLU A 42 -12.31 17.83 10.02
CA GLU A 42 -12.69 19.01 9.24
C GLU A 42 -13.07 18.69 7.78
N ILE A 43 -12.50 17.63 7.19
CA ILE A 43 -12.76 17.23 5.80
C ILE A 43 -13.56 15.92 5.68
N VAL A 44 -14.07 15.35 6.79
CA VAL A 44 -14.68 14.01 6.78
C VAL A 44 -15.86 13.89 5.80
N ASN A 45 -16.65 14.95 5.61
CA ASN A 45 -17.78 14.95 4.68
C ASN A 45 -17.31 14.91 3.21
N GLN A 46 -16.21 15.61 2.89
CA GLN A 46 -15.60 15.58 1.56
C GLN A 46 -15.03 14.19 1.28
N LEU A 47 -14.34 13.61 2.27
CA LEU A 47 -13.81 12.25 2.16
C LEU A 47 -14.93 11.21 1.97
N LYS A 48 -16.03 11.30 2.70
CA LYS A 48 -17.19 10.40 2.52
C LYS A 48 -17.81 10.51 1.13
N THR A 49 -17.87 11.73 0.58
CA THR A 49 -18.36 11.98 -0.78
C THR A 49 -17.42 11.35 -1.82
N LEU A 50 -16.11 11.47 -1.62
CA LEU A 50 -15.09 10.84 -2.46
C LEU A 50 -15.18 9.30 -2.40
N ALA A 51 -15.28 8.74 -1.20
CA ALA A 51 -15.47 7.30 -0.98
C ALA A 51 -16.71 6.79 -1.72
N ALA A 52 -17.87 7.42 -1.54
CA ALA A 52 -19.08 7.03 -2.24
C ALA A 52 -18.94 7.09 -3.77
N SER A 53 -18.27 8.12 -4.29
CA SER A 53 -18.01 8.28 -5.73
C SER A 53 -17.09 7.18 -6.26
N TYR A 54 -16.04 6.86 -5.52
CA TYR A 54 -15.10 5.79 -5.84
C TYR A 54 -15.77 4.42 -5.80
N THR A 55 -16.55 4.14 -4.75
CA THR A 55 -17.34 2.91 -4.63
C THR A 55 -18.33 2.77 -5.78
N LYS A 56 -19.02 3.84 -6.18
CA LYS A 56 -19.94 3.82 -7.33
C LYS A 56 -19.23 3.49 -8.64
N GLN A 57 -18.00 3.98 -8.85
CA GLN A 57 -17.25 3.77 -10.08
C GLN A 57 -16.59 2.39 -10.15
N THR A 58 -16.09 1.88 -9.03
CA THR A 58 -15.22 0.69 -9.01
C THR A 58 -15.91 -0.54 -8.41
N GLY A 59 -16.88 -0.33 -7.52
CA GLY A 59 -17.49 -1.35 -6.67
C GLY A 59 -16.67 -1.69 -5.42
N VAL A 60 -15.50 -1.09 -5.22
CA VAL A 60 -14.66 -1.27 -4.03
C VAL A 60 -15.27 -0.45 -2.89
N GLN A 61 -15.58 -1.09 -1.75
CA GLN A 61 -16.11 -0.37 -0.59
C GLN A 61 -15.02 0.47 0.09
N VAL A 62 -15.40 1.63 0.61
CA VAL A 62 -14.49 2.52 1.33
C VAL A 62 -15.18 3.03 2.60
N ASP A 63 -14.75 2.51 3.74
CA ASP A 63 -15.19 2.94 5.06
C ASP A 63 -14.24 3.99 5.61
N ILE A 64 -14.79 5.10 6.11
CA ILE A 64 -14.01 6.18 6.71
C ILE A 64 -14.30 6.25 8.20
N GLN A 65 -13.29 5.91 8.99
CA GLN A 65 -13.30 6.10 10.42
C GLN A 65 -12.51 7.35 10.77
N THR A 66 -13.06 8.21 11.62
CA THR A 66 -12.37 9.43 12.05
C THR A 66 -12.27 9.43 13.57
N ALA A 67 -11.05 9.59 14.09
CA ALA A 67 -10.85 9.74 15.53
C ALA A 67 -11.39 11.07 16.04
N ALA A 68 -11.77 11.12 17.32
CA ALA A 68 -11.98 12.38 17.99
C ALA A 68 -10.66 13.16 18.10
N SER A 69 -10.75 14.49 18.21
CA SER A 69 -9.58 15.35 18.33
C SER A 69 -8.72 14.95 19.54
N GLY A 70 -7.40 14.84 19.34
CA GLY A 70 -6.46 14.42 20.38
C GLY A 70 -6.46 12.93 20.73
N THR A 71 -7.33 12.11 20.12
CA THR A 71 -7.43 10.66 20.43
C THR A 71 -6.95 9.77 19.28
N TYR A 72 -6.27 10.32 18.28
CA TYR A 72 -5.91 9.56 17.07
C TYR A 72 -5.04 8.35 17.37
N ASP A 73 -3.89 8.52 18.04
CA ASP A 73 -2.95 7.43 18.30
C ASP A 73 -3.59 6.29 19.12
N THR A 74 -4.42 6.63 20.12
CA THR A 74 -5.10 5.62 20.94
C THR A 74 -6.17 4.87 20.14
N THR A 75 -6.93 5.58 19.30
CA THR A 75 -7.93 4.96 18.41
C THR A 75 -7.24 4.09 17.37
N MET A 76 -6.19 4.59 16.73
CA MET A 76 -5.39 3.88 15.73
C MET A 76 -4.79 2.59 16.29
N ALA A 77 -4.23 2.63 17.51
CA ALA A 77 -3.73 1.43 18.17
C ALA A 77 -4.83 0.37 18.40
N SER A 78 -6.03 0.81 18.80
CA SER A 78 -7.18 -0.09 18.95
C SER A 78 -7.63 -0.67 17.61
N GLU A 79 -7.75 0.14 16.56
CA GLU A 79 -8.15 -0.32 15.22
C GLU A 79 -7.14 -1.30 14.63
N MET A 80 -5.84 -1.03 14.77
CA MET A 80 -4.77 -1.91 14.29
C MET A 80 -4.73 -3.28 14.98
N SER A 81 -5.37 -3.42 16.16
CA SER A 81 -5.45 -4.70 16.88
C SER A 81 -6.62 -5.59 16.45
N LYS A 82 -7.54 -5.07 15.64
CA LYS A 82 -8.70 -5.82 15.16
C LYS A 82 -8.35 -6.72 13.99
N SER A 83 -9.19 -7.73 13.76
CA SER A 83 -9.08 -8.59 12.57
C SER A 83 -9.34 -7.82 11.27
N ASP A 84 -10.10 -6.73 11.33
CA ASP A 84 -10.41 -5.82 10.23
C ASP A 84 -9.65 -4.48 10.35
N ALA A 85 -8.34 -4.56 10.63
CA ALA A 85 -7.48 -3.38 10.79
C ALA A 85 -7.54 -2.41 9.59
N PRO A 86 -7.24 -1.11 9.79
CA PRO A 86 -7.21 -0.13 8.73
C PRO A 86 -6.24 -0.50 7.61
N THR A 87 -6.69 -0.38 6.36
CA THR A 87 -5.86 -0.61 5.17
C THR A 87 -5.24 0.70 4.65
N MET A 88 -5.73 1.84 5.12
CA MET A 88 -5.21 3.17 4.83
C MET A 88 -5.32 4.03 6.09
N PHE A 89 -4.35 4.89 6.35
CA PHE A 89 -4.34 5.74 7.53
C PHE A 89 -3.54 7.02 7.30
N ASN A 90 -3.83 8.04 8.11
CA ASN A 90 -3.05 9.26 8.12
C ASN A 90 -1.80 9.14 8.98
N ILE A 91 -0.81 9.93 8.61
CA ILE A 91 0.39 10.19 9.39
C ILE A 91 0.59 11.70 9.37
N SER A 92 0.71 12.31 10.54
CA SER A 92 0.85 13.77 10.71
C SER A 92 2.24 14.23 11.15
N GLY A 93 3.13 13.29 11.47
CA GLY A 93 4.45 13.62 12.00
C GLY A 93 5.42 12.46 11.93
N TYR A 94 6.72 12.75 12.05
CA TYR A 94 7.79 11.74 12.05
C TYR A 94 7.69 10.77 13.25
N ASP A 95 7.12 11.21 14.36
CA ASP A 95 6.83 10.40 15.53
C ASP A 95 5.78 9.33 15.23
N GLN A 96 4.69 9.67 14.54
CA GLN A 96 3.71 8.70 14.05
C GLN A 96 4.30 7.81 12.96
N PHE A 97 5.09 8.39 12.05
CA PHE A 97 5.75 7.63 11.00
C PHE A 97 6.64 6.53 11.59
N ALA A 98 7.49 6.86 12.56
CA ALA A 98 8.36 5.89 13.22
C ALA A 98 7.56 4.75 13.90
N LYS A 99 6.38 5.05 14.47
CA LYS A 99 5.50 4.05 15.10
C LYS A 99 4.83 3.13 14.09
N TYR A 100 4.34 3.68 12.98
CA TYR A 100 3.42 2.99 12.09
C TYR A 100 4.01 2.59 10.73
N GLN A 101 5.23 3.01 10.38
CA GLN A 101 5.87 2.68 9.09
C GLN A 101 5.92 1.19 8.77
N ARG A 102 6.04 0.33 9.79
CA ARG A 102 6.05 -1.13 9.60
C ARG A 102 4.74 -1.70 9.03
N TYR A 103 3.66 -0.92 9.09
CA TYR A 103 2.35 -1.26 8.52
C TYR A 103 2.10 -0.57 7.16
N ALA A 104 3.08 0.20 6.66
CA ALA A 104 2.99 0.87 5.37
C ALA A 104 3.87 0.18 4.34
N GLU A 105 3.38 0.08 3.10
CA GLU A 105 4.16 -0.41 1.98
C GLU A 105 4.94 0.74 1.30
N PRO A 106 6.11 0.46 0.69
CA PRO A 106 6.78 1.44 -0.17
C PRO A 106 5.93 1.79 -1.40
N LEU A 107 5.76 3.09 -1.66
CA LEU A 107 4.85 3.64 -2.67
C LEU A 107 5.57 4.22 -3.90
N GLN A 108 6.90 4.25 -3.92
CA GLN A 108 7.66 4.96 -4.97
C GLN A 108 7.40 4.47 -6.40
N THR A 109 6.95 3.23 -6.58
CA THR A 109 6.57 2.64 -7.87
C THR A 109 5.08 2.77 -8.19
N SER A 110 4.27 3.25 -7.24
CA SER A 110 2.82 3.36 -7.41
C SER A 110 2.44 4.48 -8.38
N LYS A 111 1.35 4.27 -9.11
CA LYS A 111 0.75 5.32 -9.94
C LYS A 111 0.35 6.54 -9.10
N ALA A 112 -0.15 6.33 -7.88
CA ALA A 112 -0.53 7.42 -6.98
C ALA A 112 0.66 8.33 -6.65
N TYR A 113 1.82 7.76 -6.31
CA TYR A 113 3.03 8.54 -6.04
C TYR A 113 3.50 9.34 -7.27
N SER A 114 3.33 8.78 -8.46
CA SER A 114 3.70 9.47 -9.70
C SER A 114 2.93 10.77 -9.93
N LEU A 115 1.71 10.89 -9.39
CA LEU A 115 0.84 12.06 -9.53
C LEU A 115 1.23 13.22 -8.60
N LEU A 116 2.10 12.99 -7.62
CA LEU A 116 2.56 14.06 -6.73
C LEU A 116 3.40 15.07 -7.48
N SER A 117 3.15 16.35 -7.19
CA SER A 117 4.02 17.46 -7.60
C SER A 117 5.42 17.30 -7.03
N LYS A 118 6.39 18.04 -7.57
CA LYS A 118 7.75 18.07 -7.03
C LYS A 118 7.75 18.39 -5.52
N ASP A 119 6.96 19.39 -5.12
CA ASP A 119 6.84 19.81 -3.73
C ASP A 119 6.16 18.73 -2.88
N GLY A 120 5.08 18.12 -3.37
CA GLY A 120 4.42 17.00 -2.69
C GLY A 120 5.37 15.82 -2.44
N ARG A 121 6.26 15.51 -3.39
CA ARG A 121 7.27 14.46 -3.20
C ARG A 121 8.35 14.82 -2.19
N ALA A 122 8.58 16.12 -1.93
CA ALA A 122 9.52 16.58 -0.90
C ALA A 122 8.97 16.40 0.52
N TYR A 123 7.64 16.45 0.69
CA TYR A 123 6.97 16.23 1.97
C TYR A 123 6.63 14.76 2.27
N ALA A 124 6.84 13.86 1.30
CA ALA A 124 6.62 12.44 1.53
C ALA A 124 7.68 11.87 2.48
N TYR A 125 7.26 11.05 3.42
CA TYR A 125 8.14 10.42 4.40
C TYR A 125 8.87 9.24 3.79
N LYS A 126 10.16 9.14 4.13
CA LYS A 126 11.10 8.22 3.50
C LYS A 126 11.92 7.50 4.55
N ASP A 127 12.32 6.29 4.21
CA ASP A 127 13.39 5.56 4.88
C ASP A 127 14.31 4.96 3.81
N GLY A 128 15.58 5.39 3.81
CA GLY A 128 16.51 5.15 2.71
C GLY A 128 15.95 5.60 1.36
N SER A 129 15.87 4.66 0.41
CA SER A 129 15.31 4.89 -0.93
C SER A 129 13.79 4.72 -1.02
N ASN A 130 13.16 4.19 0.03
CA ASN A 130 11.73 3.90 0.03
C ASN A 130 10.93 5.14 0.45
N VAL A 131 9.75 5.30 -0.14
CA VAL A 131 8.82 6.39 0.17
C VAL A 131 7.51 5.77 0.63
N TYR A 132 6.96 6.22 1.75
CA TYR A 132 5.87 5.51 2.43
C TYR A 132 4.57 6.30 2.54
N THR A 133 4.56 7.59 2.19
CA THR A 133 3.37 8.44 2.33
C THR A 133 3.04 9.20 1.05
N LEU A 134 1.75 9.54 0.90
CA LEU A 134 1.21 10.38 -0.16
C LEU A 134 0.67 11.67 0.46
N PRO A 135 1.46 12.77 0.45
CA PRO A 135 0.97 14.04 0.94
C PRO A 135 -0.16 14.56 0.04
N TYR A 136 -1.32 14.83 0.63
CA TYR A 136 -2.50 15.37 -0.07
C TYR A 136 -2.96 16.72 0.47
N ALA A 137 -2.40 17.17 1.59
CA ALA A 137 -2.65 18.46 2.19
C ALA A 137 -1.34 18.98 2.80
N ALA A 138 -1.13 20.28 2.70
CA ALA A 138 -0.09 21.01 3.42
C ALA A 138 -0.78 22.13 4.22
N GLU A 139 -0.28 22.39 5.42
CA GLU A 139 -0.69 23.50 6.29
C GLU A 139 0.46 24.50 6.42
#